data_AF-A0A837JFF4-F1
#
_entry.id   AF-A0A837JFF4-F1
#
_cell.length_a   1.000
_cell.length_b   1.000
_cell.length_c   1.000
_cell.angle_alpha   90.00
_cell.angle_beta   90.00
_cell.angle_gamma   90.00
#
_symmetry.space_group_name_H-M   'P 1'
#
loop_
_entity.id
_entity.type
_entity.pdbx_description
1 polymer ?
#
loop_
_entity_poly.entity_id
_entity_poly.type
_entity_poly.pdbx_seq_one_letter_code
_entity_poly.pdbx_strand_id
1 'polypeptide(L)'
;MSNTDETLPSQAQRNFALLIAERLEIEIDENILLNKDDLSEWIKEHNNLPSPKQIELAEQIAEKKGEELPSDLLEDSESLSTYIDENIHLINSNKPSTKQISFAKNIAKKLKLELENELLEDKKLLKSWIDEHNKPSSNGTGLKKKKVQ
;
A
#
# COMPACT_ATOMS: atom_id res chain seq x y z
N MET A 1 3.50 51.73 7.36
CA MET A 1 2.46 50.86 6.76
C MET A 1 2.93 49.45 7.04
N SER A 2 2.24 48.75 7.93
CA SER A 2 2.66 47.43 8.41
C SER A 2 2.43 46.42 7.29
N ASN A 3 3.49 45.73 6.84
CA ASN A 3 3.43 44.65 5.86
C ASN A 3 2.63 43.47 6.44
N THR A 4 1.31 43.50 6.31
CA THR A 4 0.43 42.40 6.76
C THR A 4 0.43 41.21 5.79
N ASP A 5 1.10 41.32 4.64
CA ASP A 5 1.15 40.29 3.59
C ASP A 5 2.32 39.29 3.76
N GLU A 6 3.39 39.64 4.50
CA GLU A 6 4.60 38.80 4.59
C GLU A 6 4.46 37.57 5.51
N THR A 7 3.44 37.55 6.37
CA THR A 7 3.22 36.49 7.37
C THR A 7 2.12 35.50 7.00
N LEU A 8 1.41 35.72 5.89
CA LEU A 8 0.37 34.80 5.44
C LEU A 8 0.98 33.61 4.67
N PRO A 9 0.61 32.36 5.00
CA PRO A 9 1.08 31.21 4.25
C PRO A 9 0.45 31.16 2.87
N SER A 10 1.25 30.71 1.90
CA SER A 10 0.79 30.49 0.53
C SER A 10 -0.30 29.41 0.44
N GLN A 11 -1.14 29.47 -0.58
CA GLN A 11 -2.17 28.45 -0.81
C GLN A 11 -1.55 27.05 -0.98
N ALA A 12 -0.37 26.96 -1.60
CA ALA A 12 0.34 25.69 -1.76
C ALA A 12 0.77 25.10 -0.40
N GLN A 13 1.29 25.93 0.51
CA GLN A 13 1.63 25.48 1.87
C GLN A 13 0.39 25.00 2.63
N ARG A 14 -0.72 25.74 2.57
CA ARG A 14 -1.99 25.33 3.20
C ARG A 14 -2.50 24.00 2.67
N ASN A 15 -2.54 23.84 1.34
CA ASN A 15 -2.96 22.59 0.72
C ASN A 15 -2.06 21.42 1.13
N PHE A 16 -0.75 21.64 1.17
CA PHE A 16 0.19 20.60 1.58
C PHE A 16 0.01 20.19 3.05
N ALA A 17 -0.18 21.15 3.95
CA ALA A 17 -0.47 20.87 5.35
C ALA A 17 -1.77 20.08 5.53
N LEU A 18 -2.83 20.44 4.80
CA LEU A 18 -4.11 19.72 4.83
C LEU A 18 -3.97 18.27 4.33
N LEU A 19 -3.14 18.02 3.30
CA LEU A 19 -2.85 16.65 2.84
C LEU A 19 -2.11 15.83 3.90
N ILE A 20 -1.17 16.45 4.64
CA ILE A 20 -0.48 15.78 5.75
C ILE A 20 -1.48 15.48 6.88
N ALA A 21 -2.32 16.46 7.25
CA ALA A 21 -3.33 16.30 8.28
C ALA A 21 -4.32 15.17 7.95
N GLU A 22 -4.82 15.13 6.70
CA GLU A 22 -5.67 14.05 6.21
C GLU A 22 -4.96 12.69 6.25
N ARG A 23 -3.71 12.62 5.78
CA ARG A 23 -2.91 11.38 5.78
C ARG A 23 -2.65 10.85 7.18
N LEU A 24 -2.43 11.74 8.15
CA LEU A 24 -2.19 11.40 9.55
C LEU A 24 -3.48 11.25 10.37
N GLU A 25 -4.63 11.59 9.79
CA GLU A 25 -5.93 11.61 10.46
C GLU A 25 -5.96 12.53 11.69
N ILE A 26 -5.28 13.69 11.60
CA ILE A 26 -5.22 14.71 12.66
C ILE A 26 -5.90 16.01 12.22
N GLU A 27 -6.43 16.76 13.18
CA GLU A 27 -6.96 18.10 12.95
C GLU A 27 -5.85 19.15 13.06
N ILE A 28 -5.82 20.11 12.13
CA ILE A 28 -4.91 21.25 12.19
C ILE A 28 -5.62 22.45 12.83
N ASP A 29 -4.96 23.10 13.79
CA ASP A 29 -5.48 24.33 14.39
C ASP A 29 -5.57 25.43 13.31
N GLU A 30 -6.74 26.08 13.22
CA GLU A 30 -6.99 27.15 12.26
C GLU A 30 -5.98 28.31 12.39
N ASN A 31 -5.46 28.57 13.59
CA ASN A 31 -4.47 29.61 13.82
C ASN A 31 -3.14 29.30 13.11
N ILE A 32 -2.74 28.02 13.06
CA ILE A 32 -1.54 27.57 12.34
C ILE A 32 -1.71 27.84 10.84
N LEU A 33 -2.94 27.71 10.31
CA LEU A 33 -3.23 28.01 8.90
C LEU A 33 -3.15 29.51 8.57
N LEU A 34 -3.11 30.40 9.55
CA LEU A 34 -3.06 31.85 9.34
C LEU A 34 -1.63 32.41 9.34
N ASN A 35 -0.66 31.70 9.93
CA ASN A 35 0.73 32.15 10.04
C ASN A 35 1.67 31.24 9.24
N LYS A 36 2.46 31.86 8.36
CA LYS A 36 3.40 31.18 7.48
C LYS A 36 4.48 30.41 8.23
N ASP A 37 5.02 30.99 9.29
CA ASP A 37 6.13 30.40 10.04
C ASP A 37 5.62 29.21 10.84
N ASP A 38 4.53 29.39 11.59
CA ASP A 38 3.86 28.31 12.33
C ASP A 38 3.45 27.16 11.40
N LEU A 39 2.87 27.46 10.24
CA LEU A 39 2.50 26.43 9.26
C LEU A 39 3.73 25.69 8.71
N SER A 40 4.84 26.40 8.50
CA SER A 40 6.07 25.81 7.98
C SER A 40 6.75 24.91 9.00
N GLU A 41 6.71 25.27 10.28
CA GLU A 41 7.18 24.41 11.38
C GLU A 41 6.29 23.18 11.52
N TRP A 42 4.98 23.37 11.54
CA TRP A 42 4.02 22.27 11.61
C TRP A 42 4.21 21.27 10.46
N ILE A 43 4.37 21.74 9.21
CA ILE A 43 4.65 20.87 8.05
C ILE A 43 5.94 20.07 8.27
N LYS A 44 7.02 20.70 8.74
CA LYS A 44 8.31 20.01 8.94
C LYS A 44 8.21 18.89 9.97
N GLU A 45 7.50 19.14 11.07
CA GLU A 45 7.30 18.17 12.14
C GLU A 45 6.46 16.97 11.70
N HIS A 46 5.43 17.21 10.88
CA HIS A 46 4.43 16.18 10.56
C HIS A 46 4.66 15.48 9.22
N ASN A 47 5.39 16.09 8.28
CA ASN A 47 5.57 15.54 6.94
C ASN A 47 6.19 14.13 6.96
N ASN A 48 7.12 13.88 7.89
CA ASN A 48 7.84 12.61 7.95
C ASN A 48 7.17 11.59 8.88
N LEU A 49 6.10 11.95 9.61
CA LEU A 49 5.45 11.01 10.51
C LEU A 49 4.73 9.89 9.74
N PRO A 50 4.78 8.63 10.21
CA PRO A 50 4.02 7.55 9.62
C PRO A 50 2.52 7.75 9.75
N SER A 51 1.76 7.28 8.75
CA SER A 51 0.31 7.28 8.81
C SER A 51 -0.24 6.19 9.76
N PRO A 52 -1.44 6.35 10.33
CA PRO A 52 -2.08 5.32 11.16
C PRO A 52 -2.12 3.94 10.50
N LYS A 53 -2.37 3.90 9.18
CA LYS A 53 -2.37 2.64 8.41
C LYS A 53 -1.01 1.97 8.34
N GLN A 54 0.08 2.74 8.24
CA GLN A 54 1.43 2.16 8.27
C GLN A 54 1.72 1.59 9.67
N ILE A 55 1.33 2.30 10.72
CA ILE A 55 1.50 1.85 12.11
C ILE A 55 0.74 0.54 12.34
N GLU A 56 -0.55 0.49 12.01
CA GLU A 56 -1.38 -0.71 12.16
C GLU A 56 -0.78 -1.92 11.42
N LEU A 57 -0.28 -1.69 10.20
CA LEU A 57 0.31 -2.76 9.40
C LEU A 57 1.64 -3.26 10.01
N ALA A 58 2.47 -2.35 10.51
CA ALA A 58 3.72 -2.68 11.18
C ALA A 58 3.47 -3.40 12.52
N GLU A 59 2.42 -3.03 13.26
CA GLU A 59 1.99 -3.71 14.50
C GLU A 59 1.57 -5.16 14.21
N GLN A 60 0.75 -5.39 13.19
CA GLN A 60 0.38 -6.75 12.79
C GLN A 60 1.60 -7.61 12.42
N ILE A 61 2.58 -7.00 11.75
CA ILE A 61 3.85 -7.66 11.44
C ILE A 61 4.61 -8.00 12.73
N ALA A 62 4.75 -7.04 13.65
CA ALA A 62 5.47 -7.22 14.91
C ALA A 62 4.81 -8.31 15.78
N GLU A 63 3.47 -8.29 15.90
CA GLU A 63 2.69 -9.34 16.55
C GLU A 63 2.95 -10.71 15.92
N LYS A 64 2.99 -10.77 14.59
CA LYS A 64 3.28 -12.01 13.86
C LYS A 64 4.70 -12.53 14.09
N LYS A 65 5.68 -11.64 14.29
CA LYS A 65 7.05 -11.96 14.67
C LYS A 65 7.18 -12.34 16.16
N GLY A 66 6.24 -11.93 17.00
CA GLY A 66 6.33 -12.06 18.45
C GLY A 66 7.29 -11.05 19.06
N GLU A 67 7.44 -9.88 18.43
CA GLU A 67 8.29 -8.78 18.86
C GLU A 67 7.45 -7.52 19.07
N GLU A 68 7.95 -6.55 19.85
CA GLU A 68 7.34 -5.22 19.96
C GLU A 68 7.82 -4.32 18.84
N LEU A 69 6.96 -3.43 18.32
CA LEU A 69 7.33 -2.46 17.30
C LEU A 69 8.27 -1.40 17.90
N PRO A 70 9.50 -1.21 17.39
CA PRO A 70 10.43 -0.21 17.92
C PRO A 70 9.87 1.22 17.79
N SER A 71 10.00 2.01 18.86
CA SER A 71 9.52 3.41 18.90
C SER A 71 10.18 4.29 17.85
N ASP A 72 11.46 4.04 17.54
CA ASP A 72 12.23 4.85 16.58
C ASP A 72 11.65 4.76 15.16
N LEU A 73 10.94 3.66 14.83
CA LEU A 73 10.25 3.53 13.54
C LEU A 73 8.97 4.38 13.48
N LEU A 74 8.45 4.86 14.61
CA LEU A 74 7.27 5.73 14.65
C LEU A 74 7.60 7.20 14.37
N GLU A 75 8.89 7.56 14.34
CA GLU A 75 9.34 8.94 14.07
C GLU A 75 9.51 9.21 12.56
N ASP A 76 9.68 8.16 11.76
CA ASP A 76 9.97 8.28 10.32
C ASP A 76 9.18 7.28 9.47
N SER A 77 8.34 7.83 8.59
CA SER A 77 7.47 7.10 7.68
C SER A 77 8.24 6.26 6.66
N GLU A 78 9.44 6.68 6.25
CA GLU A 78 10.27 5.95 5.29
C GLU A 78 10.89 4.71 5.94
N SER A 79 11.42 4.88 7.16
CA SER A 79 11.91 3.78 7.99
C SER A 79 10.81 2.75 8.28
N LEU A 80 9.61 3.20 8.67
CA LEU A 80 8.48 2.29 8.89
C LEU A 80 8.04 1.59 7.59
N SER A 81 8.02 2.30 6.46
CA SER A 81 7.71 1.71 5.15
C SER A 81 8.70 0.61 4.78
N THR A 82 9.99 0.83 5.01
CA THR A 82 11.04 -0.17 4.73
C THR A 82 10.84 -1.41 5.60
N TYR A 83 10.58 -1.22 6.90
CA TYR A 83 10.25 -2.32 7.81
C TYR A 83 9.03 -3.12 7.33
N ILE A 84 7.96 -2.43 6.91
CA ILE A 84 6.77 -3.06 6.35
C ILE A 84 7.13 -3.86 5.10
N ASP A 85 7.81 -3.27 4.12
CA ASP A 85 8.11 -3.93 2.84
C ASP A 85 8.95 -5.21 3.02
N GLU A 86 9.91 -5.19 3.94
CA GLU A 86 10.72 -6.36 4.27
C GLU A 86 9.91 -7.48 4.93
N ASN A 87 8.93 -7.13 5.76
CA ASN A 87 8.26 -8.08 6.65
C ASN A 87 6.79 -8.36 6.30
N ILE A 88 6.22 -7.68 5.30
CA ILE A 88 4.81 -7.80 4.89
C ILE A 88 4.42 -9.24 4.54
N HIS A 89 5.38 -10.03 4.07
CA HIS A 89 5.21 -11.44 3.73
C HIS A 89 4.83 -12.32 4.92
N LEU A 90 5.08 -11.88 6.16
CA LEU A 90 4.74 -12.63 7.38
C LEU A 90 3.23 -12.64 7.64
N ILE A 91 2.55 -11.55 7.28
CA ILE A 91 1.10 -11.39 7.44
C ILE A 91 0.34 -11.63 6.13
N ASN A 92 0.98 -11.42 4.98
CA ASN A 92 0.43 -11.80 3.69
C ASN A 92 0.63 -13.30 3.44
N SER A 93 -0.44 -14.07 3.65
CA SER A 93 -0.45 -15.47 3.24
C SER A 93 -0.18 -15.60 1.74
N ASN A 94 0.81 -16.43 1.38
CA ASN A 94 1.00 -16.86 0.00
C ASN A 94 -0.15 -17.75 -0.49
N LYS A 95 -1.09 -18.16 0.38
CA LYS A 95 -2.24 -18.96 -0.03
C LYS A 95 -3.24 -18.10 -0.82
N PRO A 96 -3.77 -18.57 -1.97
CA PRO A 96 -4.81 -17.87 -2.68
C PRO A 96 -6.06 -17.68 -1.83
N SER A 97 -6.76 -16.56 -2.03
CA SER A 97 -8.03 -16.31 -1.35
C SER A 97 -9.12 -17.29 -1.80
N THR A 98 -10.11 -17.55 -0.94
CA THR A 98 -11.29 -18.38 -1.28
C THR A 98 -11.98 -17.92 -2.56
N LYS A 99 -12.00 -16.61 -2.82
CA LYS A 99 -12.56 -16.02 -4.04
C LYS A 99 -11.74 -16.39 -5.28
N GLN A 100 -10.42 -16.31 -5.21
CA GLN A 100 -9.54 -16.74 -6.30
C GLN A 100 -9.69 -18.25 -6.56
N ILE A 101 -9.71 -19.09 -5.52
CA ILE A 101 -9.92 -20.54 -5.65
C ILE A 101 -11.26 -20.85 -6.31
N SER A 102 -12.34 -20.22 -5.86
CA SER A 102 -13.68 -20.42 -6.42
C SER A 102 -13.74 -19.99 -7.89
N PHE A 103 -13.08 -18.87 -8.22
CA PHE A 103 -13.02 -18.38 -9.59
C PHE A 103 -12.23 -19.32 -10.51
N ALA A 104 -11.06 -19.79 -10.07
CA ALA A 104 -10.27 -20.77 -10.80
C ALA A 104 -11.04 -22.09 -11.03
N LYS A 105 -11.72 -22.61 -9.99
CA LYS A 105 -12.58 -23.80 -10.12
C LYS A 105 -13.68 -23.63 -11.17
N ASN A 106 -14.29 -22.44 -11.24
CA ASN A 106 -15.29 -22.15 -12.26
C ASN A 106 -14.72 -22.13 -13.68
N ILE A 107 -13.52 -21.57 -13.86
CA ILE A 107 -12.81 -21.58 -15.16
C ILE A 107 -12.44 -23.03 -15.53
N ALA A 108 -11.85 -23.79 -14.61
CA ALA A 108 -11.47 -25.19 -14.81
C ALA A 108 -12.67 -26.04 -15.24
N LYS A 109 -13.82 -25.88 -14.56
CA LYS A 109 -15.07 -26.56 -14.92
C LYS A 109 -15.56 -26.19 -16.32
N LYS A 110 -15.49 -24.90 -16.71
CA LYS A 110 -15.89 -24.44 -18.05
C LYS A 110 -14.99 -25.02 -19.15
N LEU A 111 -13.68 -25.06 -18.89
CA LEU A 111 -12.68 -25.57 -19.84
C LEU A 111 -12.48 -27.09 -19.77
N LYS A 112 -13.17 -27.76 -18.85
CA LYS A 112 -13.01 -29.21 -18.54
C LYS A 112 -11.55 -29.57 -18.22
N LEU A 113 -10.85 -28.68 -17.52
CA LEU A 113 -9.50 -28.89 -17.00
C LEU A 113 -9.58 -29.29 -15.53
N GLU A 114 -8.57 -30.02 -15.07
CA GLU A 114 -8.35 -30.25 -13.65
C GLU A 114 -7.52 -29.11 -13.06
N LEU A 115 -7.85 -28.70 -11.83
CA LEU A 115 -7.12 -27.66 -11.12
C LEU A 115 -6.14 -28.35 -10.15
N GLU A 116 -4.85 -28.31 -10.47
CA GLU A 116 -3.81 -28.96 -9.68
C GLU A 116 -3.72 -28.36 -8.26
N ASN A 117 -3.42 -29.21 -7.27
CA ASN A 117 -3.34 -28.78 -5.86
C ASN A 117 -2.21 -27.77 -5.63
N GLU A 118 -1.12 -27.83 -6.40
CA GLU A 118 -0.02 -26.85 -6.32
C GLU A 118 -0.50 -25.41 -6.61
N LEU A 119 -1.48 -25.26 -7.52
CA LEU A 119 -2.10 -23.97 -7.80
C LEU A 119 -2.89 -23.44 -6.58
N LEU A 120 -3.35 -24.31 -5.68
CA LEU A 120 -4.14 -23.92 -4.51
C LEU A 120 -3.30 -23.49 -3.31
N GLU A 121 -1.98 -23.67 -3.37
CA GLU A 121 -1.06 -23.29 -2.29
C GLU A 121 -0.32 -21.97 -2.58
N ASP A 122 -0.27 -21.53 -3.84
CA ASP A 122 0.38 -20.29 -4.24
C ASP A 122 -0.58 -19.33 -4.97
N LYS A 123 -0.84 -18.17 -4.35
CA LYS A 123 -1.70 -17.09 -4.81
C LYS A 123 -1.25 -16.53 -6.16
N LYS A 124 0.05 -16.38 -6.37
CA LYS A 124 0.62 -15.86 -7.63
C LYS A 124 0.47 -16.90 -8.73
N LEU A 125 0.74 -18.16 -8.42
CA LEU A 125 0.58 -19.27 -9.36
C LEU A 125 -0.89 -19.41 -9.81
N LEU A 126 -1.84 -19.39 -8.86
CA LEU A 126 -3.26 -19.43 -9.18
C LEU A 126 -3.70 -18.22 -10.00
N LYS A 127 -3.19 -17.03 -9.69
CA LYS A 127 -3.51 -15.80 -10.42
C LYS A 127 -3.01 -15.90 -11.87
N SER A 128 -1.76 -16.32 -12.10
CA SER A 128 -1.24 -16.51 -13.46
C SER A 128 -2.04 -17.55 -14.24
N TRP A 129 -2.43 -18.65 -13.59
CA TRP A 129 -3.29 -19.66 -14.21
C TRP A 129 -4.67 -19.09 -14.59
N ILE A 130 -5.31 -18.33 -13.69
CA ILE A 130 -6.57 -17.63 -13.98
C ILE A 130 -6.40 -16.67 -15.15
N ASP A 131 -5.35 -15.84 -15.14
CA ASP A 131 -5.09 -14.84 -16.18
C ASP A 131 -4.81 -15.48 -17.55
N GLU A 132 -4.24 -16.68 -17.59
CA GLU A 132 -4.02 -17.45 -18.82
C GLU A 132 -5.33 -18.04 -19.38
N HIS A 133 -6.18 -18.58 -18.51
CA HIS A 133 -7.36 -19.37 -18.89
C HIS A 133 -8.66 -18.56 -18.93
N ASN A 134 -8.67 -17.33 -18.39
CA ASN A 134 -9.80 -16.41 -18.40
C ASN A 134 -9.63 -15.27 -19.40
N LYS A 135 -8.72 -15.38 -20.37
CA LYS A 135 -8.59 -14.38 -21.43
C LYS A 135 -9.90 -14.33 -22.22
N PRO A 136 -10.54 -13.16 -22.39
CA PRO A 136 -11.60 -13.04 -23.38
C PRO A 136 -10.98 -13.41 -24.73
N SER A 137 -11.72 -14.14 -25.56
CA SER A 137 -11.28 -14.57 -26.89
C SER A 137 -10.94 -13.36 -27.77
N SER A 138 -9.74 -12.79 -27.60
CA SER A 138 -9.09 -11.95 -28.58
C SER A 138 -8.45 -12.90 -29.60
N ASN A 139 -9.17 -13.14 -30.69
CA ASN A 139 -8.56 -13.54 -31.95
C ASN A 139 -7.33 -12.64 -32.19
N GLY A 140 -6.13 -13.22 -32.21
CA GLY A 140 -4.93 -12.51 -32.66
C GLY A 140 -3.67 -12.74 -31.83
N THR A 141 -2.86 -13.68 -32.33
CA THR A 141 -1.39 -13.60 -32.38
C THR A 141 -0.56 -13.59 -31.08
N GLY A 142 0.28 -14.63 -30.91
CA GLY A 142 1.64 -14.38 -30.38
C GLY A 142 2.34 -15.37 -29.45
N LEU A 143 1.92 -16.64 -29.33
CA LEU A 143 2.76 -17.64 -28.62
C LEU A 143 3.94 -18.08 -29.51
N LYS A 144 5.05 -17.34 -29.46
CA LYS A 144 6.34 -17.84 -29.96
C LYS A 144 6.78 -19.00 -29.08
N LYS A 145 6.62 -20.21 -29.59
CA LYS A 145 7.25 -21.42 -29.04
C LYS A 145 8.77 -21.25 -29.08
N LYS A 146 9.41 -21.21 -27.91
CA LYS A 146 10.87 -21.34 -27.79
C LYS A 146 11.20 -22.80 -28.06
N LYS A 147 11.61 -23.14 -29.29
CA LYS A 147 12.25 -24.42 -29.58
C LYS A 147 13.66 -24.38 -29.00
N VAL A 148 13.93 -25.29 -28.07
CA VAL A 148 15.27 -25.70 -27.68
C VAL A 148 15.68 -26.77 -28.68
N GLN A 149 16.67 -26.47 -29.53
CA GLN A 149 17.74 -27.37 -29.93
C GLN A 149 18.87 -26.55 -30.55
#